data_AF-A0A2I0QKD3-F1
#
_entry.id   AF-A0A2I0QKD3-F1
#
_cell.length_a   1.000
_cell.length_b   1.000
_cell.length_c   1.000
_cell.angle_alpha   90.00
_cell.angle_beta   90.00
_cell.angle_gamma   90.00
#
_symmetry.space_group_name_H-M   'P 1'
#
loop_
_entity.id
_entity.type
_entity.pdbx_description
1 polymer ?
#
loop_
_entity_poly.entity_id
_entity_poly.type
_entity_poly.pdbx_seq_one_letter_code
_entity_poly.pdbx_strand_id
1 'polypeptide(L)'
;MDFKTEKLRGPTVEYTNIFTLKSGEEITESMFAFKDKGNRDVCLKPEQTASTARFFIENFKNFAFPLKFYYFCPVFRYDEPQHARYREFWHLGVELIGSNNPESDAEVISLAYEGLKSLNLNFVLELSNIKVIKGVLNSANLREEDKKKILHYIDKHNDEGIDEILKRTDRGEILNKVLSFKGNRENLSDLKNLLRKRLKELTNWKMF
;
A
#
# COMPACT_ATOMS: atom_id res chain seq x y z
N MET A 1 0.58 -19.56 15.17
CA MET A 1 -0.68 -18.82 14.99
C MET A 1 -1.38 -19.50 13.83
N ASP A 2 -2.50 -20.20 14.08
CA ASP A 2 -3.24 -20.90 13.01
C ASP A 2 -4.02 -19.88 12.20
N PHE A 3 -3.41 -19.41 11.10
CA PHE A 3 -4.04 -18.51 10.15
C PHE A 3 -4.97 -19.35 9.25
N LYS A 4 -6.23 -19.52 9.67
CA LYS A 4 -7.25 -20.18 8.85
C LYS A 4 -7.57 -19.27 7.66
N THR A 5 -6.96 -19.54 6.51
CA THR A 5 -7.18 -18.80 5.28
C THR A 5 -7.74 -19.66 4.19
N GLU A 6 -8.65 -19.07 3.42
CA GLU A 6 -9.11 -19.68 2.18
C GLU A 6 -8.14 -19.35 1.05
N LYS A 7 -7.75 -20.37 0.28
CA LYS A 7 -6.88 -20.20 -0.88
C LYS A 7 -7.69 -19.59 -2.02
N LEU A 8 -7.30 -18.41 -2.45
CA LEU A 8 -7.85 -17.80 -3.66
C LEU A 8 -7.00 -18.11 -4.89
N ARG A 9 -7.69 -18.48 -5.96
CA ARG A 9 -7.11 -18.59 -7.30
C ARG A 9 -8.01 -17.87 -8.29
N GLY A 10 -7.69 -16.59 -8.54
CA GLY A 10 -8.34 -15.83 -9.62
C GLY A 10 -7.89 -16.34 -11.01
N PRO A 11 -8.66 -16.02 -12.06
CA PRO A 11 -8.25 -16.31 -13.44
C PRO A 11 -6.99 -15.51 -13.81
N THR A 12 -6.17 -16.05 -14.72
CA THR A 12 -4.97 -15.35 -15.21
C THR A 12 -5.32 -14.12 -16.04
N VAL A 13 -6.41 -14.21 -16.80
CA VAL A 13 -6.96 -13.12 -17.62
C VAL A 13 -8.15 -12.51 -16.88
N GLU A 14 -8.11 -11.19 -16.70
CA GLU A 14 -9.13 -10.42 -16.00
C GLU A 14 -9.52 -9.20 -16.84
N TYR A 15 -10.70 -8.62 -16.57
CA TYR A 15 -11.09 -7.36 -17.20
C TYR A 15 -10.13 -6.25 -16.79
N THR A 16 -9.63 -5.48 -17.77
CA THR A 16 -8.65 -4.41 -17.51
C THR A 16 -9.16 -3.36 -16.53
N ASN A 17 -10.48 -3.10 -16.55
CA ASN A 17 -11.10 -2.06 -15.74
C ASN A 17 -10.96 -2.27 -14.22
N ILE A 18 -10.81 -3.51 -13.74
CA ILE A 18 -10.68 -3.76 -12.29
C ILE A 18 -9.38 -3.20 -11.72
N PHE A 19 -8.35 -3.04 -12.56
CA PHE A 19 -7.04 -2.52 -12.17
C PHE A 19 -6.92 -1.00 -12.41
N THR A 20 -7.68 -0.44 -13.37
CA THR A 20 -7.65 1.01 -13.65
C THR A 20 -8.49 1.84 -12.68
N LEU A 21 -9.48 1.24 -12.00
CA LEU A 21 -10.40 1.93 -11.09
C LEU A 21 -9.70 2.79 -10.02
N LYS A 22 -8.56 2.35 -9.48
CA LYS A 22 -7.81 3.09 -8.44
C LYS A 22 -6.51 3.70 -8.94
N SER A 23 -5.92 3.12 -9.98
CA SER A 23 -4.58 3.47 -10.45
C SER A 23 -4.59 4.40 -11.67
N GLY A 24 -5.77 4.73 -12.21
CA GLY A 24 -5.90 5.50 -13.44
C GLY A 24 -5.68 4.65 -14.69
N GLU A 25 -5.88 5.24 -15.86
CA GLU A 25 -5.70 4.54 -17.14
C GLU A 25 -4.23 4.33 -17.51
N GLU A 26 -3.33 5.19 -17.03
CA GLU A 26 -1.88 5.12 -17.30
C GLU A 26 -1.25 3.78 -16.85
N ILE A 27 -1.83 3.11 -15.85
CA ILE A 27 -1.35 1.78 -15.43
C ILE A 27 -1.44 0.74 -16.55
N THR A 28 -2.31 0.94 -17.54
CA THR A 28 -2.43 0.04 -18.70
C THR A 28 -1.16 -0.07 -19.52
N GLU A 29 -0.33 0.96 -19.55
CA GLU A 29 0.98 0.95 -20.21
C GLU A 29 1.96 -0.05 -19.56
N SER A 30 1.74 -0.36 -18.28
CA SER A 30 2.51 -1.33 -17.50
C SER A 30 1.88 -2.72 -17.43
N MET A 31 0.78 -2.97 -18.15
CA MET A 31 0.04 -4.23 -18.17
C MET A 31 0.08 -4.89 -19.55
N PHE A 32 0.03 -6.22 -19.60
CA PHE A 32 -0.29 -6.92 -20.84
C PHE A 32 -1.80 -6.81 -21.10
N ALA A 33 -2.23 -5.66 -21.60
CA ALA A 33 -3.62 -5.38 -21.98
C ALA A 33 -3.86 -5.68 -23.47
N PHE A 34 -5.01 -6.29 -23.78
CA PHE A 34 -5.38 -6.69 -25.14
C PHE A 34 -6.90 -6.84 -25.29
N LYS A 35 -7.37 -6.91 -26.52
CA LYS A 35 -8.76 -7.26 -26.84
C LYS A 35 -8.91 -8.77 -26.96
N ASP A 36 -9.92 -9.33 -26.31
CA ASP A 36 -10.26 -10.74 -26.51
C ASP A 36 -11.09 -10.97 -27.80
N LYS A 37 -11.49 -12.22 -28.06
CA LYS A 37 -12.32 -12.56 -29.24
C LYS A 37 -13.70 -11.89 -29.26
N GLY A 38 -14.18 -11.42 -28.11
CA GLY A 38 -15.43 -10.67 -27.97
C GLY A 38 -15.23 -9.16 -27.97
N ASN A 39 -14.04 -8.66 -28.33
CA ASN A 39 -13.65 -7.25 -28.31
C ASN A 39 -13.72 -6.58 -26.92
N ARG A 40 -13.57 -7.37 -25.85
CA ARG A 40 -13.54 -6.89 -24.46
C ARG A 40 -12.12 -6.52 -24.07
N ASP A 41 -11.97 -5.45 -23.29
CA ASP A 41 -10.68 -5.05 -22.71
C ASP A 41 -10.30 -5.99 -21.56
N VAL A 42 -9.27 -6.79 -21.79
CA VAL A 42 -8.75 -7.74 -20.81
C VAL A 42 -7.25 -7.54 -20.66
N CYS A 43 -6.71 -8.06 -19.56
CA CYS A 43 -5.28 -8.07 -19.33
C CYS A 43 -4.85 -9.36 -18.64
N LEU A 44 -3.56 -9.71 -18.77
CA LEU A 44 -2.93 -10.59 -17.81
C LEU A 44 -2.80 -9.84 -16.48
N LYS A 45 -3.31 -10.42 -15.39
CA LYS A 45 -3.39 -9.70 -14.11
C LYS A 45 -2.00 -9.25 -13.60
N PRO A 46 -1.83 -7.97 -13.25
CA PRO A 46 -0.57 -7.46 -12.71
C PRO A 46 -0.37 -7.74 -11.23
N GLU A 47 -1.47 -7.96 -10.51
CA GLU A 47 -1.50 -8.21 -9.08
C GLU A 47 -2.74 -9.07 -8.74
N GLN A 48 -2.96 -9.41 -7.46
CA GLN A 48 -4.03 -10.33 -7.04
C GLN A 48 -5.02 -9.73 -6.03
N THR A 49 -4.71 -8.60 -5.41
CA THR A 49 -5.59 -7.83 -4.53
C THR A 49 -6.87 -7.37 -5.24
N ALA A 50 -6.83 -6.78 -6.45
CA ALA A 50 -8.07 -6.35 -7.13
C ALA A 50 -8.95 -7.53 -7.53
N SER A 51 -8.35 -8.61 -8.05
CA SER A 51 -9.07 -9.88 -8.30
C SER A 51 -9.67 -10.46 -7.02
N THR A 52 -8.96 -10.39 -5.90
CA THR A 52 -9.46 -10.84 -4.59
C THR A 52 -10.64 -9.98 -4.13
N ALA A 53 -10.56 -8.66 -4.29
CA ALA A 53 -11.66 -7.76 -3.97
C ALA A 53 -12.89 -8.05 -4.84
N ARG A 54 -12.73 -8.25 -6.15
CA ARG A 54 -13.81 -8.65 -7.07
C ARG A 54 -14.46 -9.96 -6.61
N PHE A 55 -13.65 -10.99 -6.35
CA PHE A 55 -14.13 -12.30 -5.90
C PHE A 55 -14.90 -12.22 -4.58
N PHE A 56 -14.39 -11.44 -3.61
CA PHE A 56 -15.07 -11.14 -2.35
C PHE A 56 -16.44 -10.48 -2.58
N ILE A 57 -16.49 -9.44 -3.42
CA ILE A 57 -17.72 -8.70 -3.75
C ILE A 57 -18.76 -9.61 -4.42
N GLU A 58 -18.33 -10.59 -5.21
CA GLU A 58 -19.23 -11.52 -5.90
C GLU A 58 -19.77 -12.63 -4.98
N ASN A 59 -18.95 -13.16 -4.08
CA ASN A 59 -19.25 -14.44 -3.41
C ASN A 59 -19.42 -14.34 -1.89
N PHE A 60 -18.88 -13.30 -1.23
CA PHE A 60 -18.70 -13.29 0.23
C PHE A 60 -19.43 -12.15 0.96
N LYS A 61 -20.30 -11.41 0.29
CA LYS A 61 -21.04 -10.28 0.89
C LYS A 61 -21.90 -10.65 2.11
N ASN A 62 -22.33 -11.91 2.23
CA ASN A 62 -23.21 -12.39 3.29
C ASN A 62 -22.47 -13.18 4.39
N PHE A 63 -21.13 -13.21 4.36
CA PHE A 63 -20.33 -13.94 5.34
C PHE A 63 -20.01 -13.07 6.56
N ALA A 64 -19.72 -13.72 7.69
CA ALA A 64 -19.25 -13.04 8.89
C ALA A 64 -17.81 -12.54 8.71
N PHE A 65 -17.55 -11.32 9.19
CA PHE A 65 -16.24 -10.68 9.15
C PHE A 65 -15.46 -10.88 10.46
N PRO A 66 -14.11 -10.80 10.43
CA PRO A 66 -13.27 -10.58 9.26
C PRO A 66 -13.02 -11.86 8.43
N LEU A 67 -12.90 -11.69 7.12
CA LEU A 67 -12.50 -12.74 6.19
C LEU A 67 -11.00 -12.67 5.92
N LYS A 68 -10.37 -13.84 5.80
CA LYS A 68 -8.92 -13.97 5.60
C LYS A 68 -8.65 -14.85 4.38
N PHE A 69 -8.00 -14.27 3.39
CA PHE A 69 -7.62 -14.94 2.15
C PHE A 69 -6.11 -14.98 2.00
N TYR A 70 -5.62 -15.99 1.29
CA TYR A 70 -4.24 -16.01 0.80
C TYR A 70 -4.20 -16.46 -0.65
N TYR A 71 -3.15 -16.06 -1.34
CA TYR A 71 -2.91 -16.45 -2.72
C TYR A 71 -1.43 -16.70 -2.97
N PHE A 72 -1.16 -17.67 -3.84
CA PHE A 72 0.16 -17.92 -4.41
C PHE A 72 -0.04 -18.23 -5.90
N CYS A 73 0.27 -17.27 -6.77
CA CYS A 73 -0.11 -17.32 -8.17
C CYS A 73 0.82 -16.50 -9.07
N PRO A 74 0.90 -16.80 -10.38
CA PRO A 74 1.64 -15.96 -11.32
C PRO A 74 0.91 -14.64 -11.57
N VAL A 75 1.68 -13.57 -11.76
CA VAL A 75 1.21 -12.23 -12.17
C VAL A 75 2.17 -11.66 -13.23
N PHE A 76 1.72 -10.64 -13.96
CA PHE A 76 2.37 -10.19 -15.18
C PHE A 76 2.54 -8.67 -15.24
N ARG A 77 3.69 -8.20 -15.69
CA ARG A 77 3.91 -6.78 -15.96
C ARG A 77 4.48 -6.58 -17.35
N TYR A 78 4.02 -5.53 -18.02
CA TYR A 78 4.59 -5.08 -19.26
C TYR A 78 5.77 -4.17 -18.94
N ASP A 79 6.97 -4.61 -19.33
CA ASP A 79 8.21 -3.95 -18.95
C ASP A 79 9.35 -4.31 -19.90
N GLU A 80 10.38 -3.48 -19.93
CA GLU A 80 11.64 -3.83 -20.58
C GLU A 80 12.35 -4.93 -19.79
N PRO A 81 12.84 -5.99 -20.44
CA PRO A 81 13.60 -7.02 -19.75
C PRO A 81 14.85 -6.42 -19.09
N GLN A 82 14.92 -6.50 -17.77
CA GLN A 82 16.12 -6.15 -16.99
C GLN A 82 16.58 -7.38 -16.22
N HIS A 83 17.83 -7.37 -15.75
CA HIS A 83 18.37 -8.46 -14.93
C HIS A 83 17.46 -8.74 -13.72
N ALA A 84 17.06 -10.01 -13.54
CA ALA A 84 16.11 -10.46 -12.51
C ALA A 84 14.72 -9.79 -12.53
N ARG A 85 14.37 -9.06 -13.60
CA ARG A 85 13.09 -8.38 -13.78
C ARG A 85 12.24 -9.10 -14.82
N TYR A 86 11.62 -10.20 -14.41
CA TYR A 86 10.77 -11.02 -15.28
C TYR A 86 9.42 -10.35 -15.57
N ARG A 87 8.84 -10.71 -16.72
CA ARG A 87 7.50 -10.33 -17.17
C ARG A 87 6.39 -11.19 -16.57
N GLU A 88 6.73 -12.39 -16.11
CA GLU A 88 5.89 -13.25 -15.27
C GLU A 88 6.66 -13.55 -13.99
N PHE A 89 6.00 -13.43 -12.84
CA PHE A 89 6.60 -13.74 -11.54
C PHE A 89 5.54 -14.21 -10.55
N TRP A 90 5.97 -14.88 -9.49
CA TRP A 90 5.07 -15.40 -8.46
C TRP A 90 4.73 -14.32 -7.44
N HIS A 91 3.43 -14.13 -7.20
CA HIS A 91 2.90 -13.27 -6.16
C HIS A 91 2.33 -14.14 -5.04
N LEU A 92 2.91 -13.99 -3.85
CA LEU A 92 2.40 -14.53 -2.59
C LEU A 92 1.84 -13.36 -1.78
N GLY A 93 0.62 -13.48 -1.27
CA GLY A 93 0.03 -12.45 -0.44
C GLY A 93 -1.16 -12.94 0.37
N VAL A 94 -1.61 -12.09 1.29
CA VAL A 94 -2.76 -12.32 2.15
C VAL A 94 -3.63 -11.07 2.18
N GLU A 95 -4.94 -11.26 2.33
CA GLU A 95 -5.91 -10.18 2.42
C GLU A 95 -6.79 -10.43 3.64
N LEU A 96 -6.90 -9.45 4.53
CA LEU A 96 -7.83 -9.46 5.66
C LEU A 96 -8.89 -8.39 5.41
N ILE A 97 -10.12 -8.83 5.19
CA ILE A 97 -11.23 -7.97 4.78
C ILE A 97 -12.27 -7.88 5.90
N GLY A 98 -12.75 -6.66 6.17
CA GLY A 98 -13.88 -6.41 7.07
C GLY A 98 -13.52 -6.14 8.53
N SER A 99 -12.27 -5.75 8.82
CA SER A 99 -11.86 -5.26 10.15
C SER A 99 -11.31 -3.83 10.05
N ASN A 100 -11.65 -3.00 11.05
CA ASN A 100 -11.07 -1.66 11.24
C ASN A 100 -10.14 -1.60 12.46
N ASN A 101 -9.87 -2.76 13.08
CA ASN A 101 -9.08 -2.86 14.30
C ASN A 101 -7.57 -2.91 13.96
N PRO A 102 -6.71 -2.12 14.63
CA PRO A 102 -5.26 -2.15 14.43
C PRO A 102 -4.63 -3.54 14.63
N GLU A 103 -5.24 -4.39 15.44
CA GLU A 103 -4.83 -5.77 15.65
C GLU A 103 -4.87 -6.59 14.35
N SER A 104 -5.76 -6.24 13.41
CA SER A 104 -5.82 -6.89 12.10
C SER A 104 -4.64 -6.50 11.20
N ASP A 105 -4.23 -5.22 11.23
CA ASP A 105 -3.00 -4.78 10.55
C ASP A 105 -1.78 -5.47 11.17
N ALA A 106 -1.70 -5.51 12.50
CA ALA A 106 -0.62 -6.18 13.23
C ALA A 106 -0.56 -7.68 12.93
N GLU A 107 -1.71 -8.35 12.77
CA GLU A 107 -1.77 -9.76 12.40
C GLU A 107 -1.16 -10.02 11.02
N VAL A 108 -1.53 -9.25 10.00
CA VAL A 108 -0.99 -9.37 8.64
C VAL A 108 0.51 -9.08 8.62
N ILE A 109 0.94 -8.02 9.31
CA ILE A 109 2.36 -7.66 9.44
C ILE A 109 3.14 -8.78 10.13
N SER A 110 2.62 -9.33 11.23
CA SER A 110 3.26 -10.43 11.96
C SER A 110 3.39 -11.68 11.11
N LEU A 111 2.38 -11.99 10.28
CA LEU A 111 2.44 -13.12 9.36
C LEU A 111 3.54 -12.94 8.32
N ALA A 112 3.66 -11.75 7.72
CA ALA A 112 4.74 -11.45 6.77
C ALA A 112 6.12 -11.55 7.44
N TYR A 113 6.27 -11.00 8.66
CA TYR A 113 7.50 -11.07 9.44
C TYR A 113 7.91 -12.52 9.74
N GLU A 114 7.00 -13.32 10.29
CA GLU A 114 7.29 -14.73 10.61
C GLU A 114 7.54 -15.55 9.34
N GLY A 115 6.86 -15.24 8.24
CA GLY A 115 7.12 -15.84 6.93
C GLY A 115 8.56 -15.61 6.47
N LEU A 116 9.02 -14.36 6.44
CA LEU A 116 10.39 -14.02 6.05
C LEU A 116 11.43 -14.62 7.01
N LYS A 117 11.14 -14.59 8.32
CA LYS A 117 12.00 -15.17 9.35
C LYS A 117 12.13 -16.68 9.21
N SER A 118 11.06 -17.39 8.87
CA SER A 118 11.09 -18.85 8.66
C SER A 118 11.98 -19.29 7.50
N LEU A 119 12.24 -18.38 6.55
CA LEU A 119 13.17 -18.59 5.44
C LEU A 119 14.63 -18.30 5.80
N ASN A 120 14.92 -17.94 7.06
CA ASN A 120 16.24 -17.54 7.54
C ASN A 120 16.87 -16.37 6.75
N LEU A 121 16.03 -15.44 6.29
CA LEU A 121 16.49 -14.24 5.61
C LEU A 121 16.92 -13.17 6.61
N ASN A 122 17.97 -12.42 6.27
CA ASN A 122 18.29 -11.17 6.95
C ASN A 122 17.48 -10.04 6.33
N PHE A 123 16.60 -9.41 7.11
CA PHE A 123 15.74 -8.34 6.62
C PHE A 123 15.47 -7.29 7.70
N VAL A 124 15.05 -6.11 7.26
CA VAL A 124 14.52 -5.04 8.10
C VAL A 124 13.09 -4.79 7.67
N LEU A 125 12.17 -4.77 8.64
CA LEU A 125 10.77 -4.42 8.40
C LEU A 125 10.56 -2.96 8.80
N GLU A 126 10.30 -2.10 7.82
CA GLU A 126 9.98 -0.69 8.03
C GLU A 126 8.46 -0.48 7.98
N LEU A 127 7.91 0.18 8.99
CA LEU A 127 6.47 0.45 9.09
C LEU A 127 6.21 1.94 8.93
N SER A 128 5.27 2.28 8.05
CA SER A 128 4.83 3.65 7.81
C SER A 128 3.31 3.75 7.95
N ASN A 129 2.83 4.94 8.31
CA ASN A 129 1.41 5.24 8.38
C ASN A 129 1.08 6.48 7.52
N ILE A 130 0.49 6.23 6.36
CA ILE A 130 0.12 7.27 5.41
C ILE A 130 -0.86 8.30 5.98
N LYS A 131 -1.66 7.92 6.99
CA LYS A 131 -2.57 8.86 7.65
C LYS A 131 -1.77 9.92 8.41
N VAL A 132 -0.70 9.54 9.12
CA VAL A 132 0.17 10.51 9.81
C VAL A 132 0.75 11.51 8.81
N ILE A 133 1.31 11.03 7.70
CA ILE A 133 1.86 11.88 6.64
C ILE A 133 0.80 12.84 6.09
N LYS A 134 -0.38 12.32 5.70
CA LYS A 134 -1.51 13.14 5.23
C LYS A 134 -2.00 14.14 6.27
N GLY A 135 -2.03 13.77 7.54
CA GLY A 135 -2.42 14.65 8.65
C GLY A 135 -1.49 15.85 8.76
N VAL A 136 -0.18 15.63 8.67
CA VAL A 136 0.80 16.73 8.67
C VAL A 136 0.69 17.57 7.38
N LEU A 137 0.57 16.93 6.21
CA LEU A 137 0.39 17.65 4.94
C LEU A 137 -0.87 18.53 4.92
N ASN A 138 -1.96 18.06 5.52
CA ASN A 138 -3.21 18.82 5.60
C ASN A 138 -3.14 20.01 6.57
N SER A 139 -2.28 19.93 7.58
CA SER A 139 -2.01 21.05 8.47
C SER A 139 -1.06 22.09 7.90
N ALA A 140 -0.36 21.75 6.81
CA ALA A 140 0.49 22.67 6.09
C ALA A 140 -0.36 23.48 5.10
N ASN A 141 -0.06 24.77 4.95
CA ASN A 141 -0.72 25.62 3.96
C ASN A 141 -0.16 25.34 2.55
N LEU A 142 -0.37 24.12 2.06
CA LEU A 142 0.09 23.62 0.77
C LEU A 142 -1.10 23.44 -0.18
N ARG A 143 -0.87 23.71 -1.48
CA ARG A 143 -1.84 23.38 -2.53
C ARG A 143 -1.98 21.87 -2.65
N GLU A 144 -3.15 21.39 -3.07
CA GLU A 144 -3.40 19.96 -3.26
C GLU A 144 -2.44 19.31 -4.28
N GLU A 145 -2.03 20.06 -5.31
CA GLU A 145 -1.01 19.62 -6.26
C GLU A 145 0.35 19.35 -5.61
N ASP A 146 0.77 20.24 -4.71
CA ASP A 146 2.05 20.11 -4.00
C ASP A 146 1.99 18.93 -3.00
N LYS A 147 0.85 18.72 -2.34
CA LYS A 147 0.63 17.54 -1.48
C LYS A 147 0.73 16.23 -2.28
N LYS A 148 0.11 16.17 -3.46
CA LYS A 148 0.21 15.00 -4.37
C LYS A 148 1.65 14.76 -4.84
N LYS A 149 2.38 15.83 -5.19
CA LYS A 149 3.80 15.74 -5.56
C LYS A 149 4.66 15.21 -4.43
N ILE A 150 4.46 15.67 -3.19
CA ILE A 150 5.19 15.14 -2.03
C ILE A 150 4.92 13.65 -1.87
N LEU A 151 3.66 13.20 -1.93
CA LEU A 151 3.34 11.76 -1.84
C LEU A 151 3.99 10.94 -2.96
N HIS A 152 4.03 11.48 -4.17
CA HIS A 152 4.73 10.86 -5.30
C HIS A 152 6.25 10.81 -5.10
N TYR A 153 6.86 11.88 -4.60
CA TYR A 153 8.29 11.91 -4.32
C TYR A 153 8.69 10.98 -3.17
N ILE A 154 7.82 10.77 -2.18
CA ILE A 154 8.03 9.75 -1.14
C ILE A 154 8.09 8.34 -1.77
N ASP A 155 7.15 8.01 -2.65
CA ASP A 155 7.13 6.72 -3.38
C ASP A 155 8.38 6.52 -4.25
N LYS A 156 8.90 7.60 -4.84
CA LYS A 156 10.10 7.59 -5.68
C LYS A 156 11.42 7.78 -4.91
N HIS A 157 11.40 7.89 -3.58
CA HIS A 157 12.58 8.23 -2.78
C HIS A 157 13.32 9.48 -3.28
N ASN A 158 12.58 10.51 -3.72
CA ASN A 158 13.12 11.77 -4.22
C ASN A 158 13.12 12.83 -3.11
N ASP A 159 14.11 12.76 -2.22
CA ASP A 159 14.25 13.67 -1.08
C ASP A 159 14.47 15.13 -1.52
N GLU A 160 15.22 15.35 -2.61
CA GLU A 160 15.48 16.70 -3.14
C GLU A 160 14.19 17.40 -3.59
N GLY A 161 13.32 16.68 -4.29
CA GLY A 161 12.02 17.19 -4.73
C GLY A 161 11.09 17.50 -3.56
N ILE A 162 11.15 16.70 -2.49
CA ILE A 162 10.42 16.98 -1.25
C ILE A 162 10.93 18.29 -0.64
N ASP A 163 12.25 18.42 -0.45
CA ASP A 163 12.88 19.59 0.18
C ASP A 163 12.58 20.90 -0.56
N GLU A 164 12.53 20.88 -1.89
CA GLU A 164 12.17 22.06 -2.68
C GLU A 164 10.75 22.55 -2.37
N ILE A 165 9.80 21.64 -2.19
CA ILE A 165 8.42 21.97 -1.82
C ILE A 165 8.37 22.41 -0.35
N LEU A 166 9.10 21.73 0.55
CA LEU A 166 9.11 22.05 1.98
C LEU A 166 9.66 23.45 2.27
N LYS A 167 10.58 23.97 1.46
CA LYS A 167 11.07 25.37 1.57
C LYS A 167 9.97 26.42 1.35
N ARG A 168 8.85 26.05 0.73
CA ARG A 168 7.74 26.96 0.40
C ARG A 168 6.60 26.94 1.42
N THR A 169 6.74 26.21 2.53
CA THR A 169 5.71 26.11 3.58
C THR A 169 6.22 26.51 4.97
N ASP A 170 5.34 27.13 5.74
CA ASP A 170 5.49 27.44 7.17
C ASP A 170 5.65 26.19 8.06
N ARG A 171 5.35 24.99 7.53
CA ARG A 171 5.41 23.71 8.25
C ARG A 171 6.53 22.79 7.75
N GLY A 172 7.44 23.28 6.91
CA GLY A 172 8.51 22.49 6.29
C GLY A 172 9.36 21.71 7.29
N GLU A 173 9.76 22.33 8.40
CA GLU A 173 10.55 21.66 9.45
C GLU A 173 9.83 20.48 10.10
N ILE A 174 8.52 20.58 10.30
CA ILE A 174 7.73 19.54 10.96
C ILE A 174 7.54 18.38 9.99
N LEU A 175 7.21 18.70 8.73
CA LEU A 175 7.10 17.71 7.66
C LEU A 175 8.41 16.95 7.49
N ASN A 176 9.55 17.64 7.40
CA ASN A 176 10.85 16.99 7.28
C ASN A 176 11.14 16.08 8.49
N LYS A 177 10.87 16.56 9.72
CA LYS A 177 11.03 15.73 10.92
C LYS A 177 10.16 14.47 10.93
N VAL A 178 8.93 14.55 10.42
CA VAL A 178 8.04 13.38 10.34
C VAL A 178 8.50 12.43 9.24
N LEU A 179 8.90 12.93 8.07
CA LEU A 179 9.35 12.12 6.95
C LEU A 179 10.69 11.42 7.23
N SER A 180 11.61 12.08 7.95
CA SER A 180 12.90 11.52 8.36
C SER A 180 12.85 10.73 9.67
N PHE A 181 11.68 10.61 10.32
CA PHE A 181 11.58 9.95 11.61
C PHE A 181 11.81 8.44 11.50
N LYS A 182 12.91 7.97 12.10
CA LYS A 182 13.21 6.54 12.25
C LYS A 182 12.72 6.06 13.61
N GLY A 183 11.50 5.54 13.61
CA GLY A 183 10.81 5.08 14.82
C GLY A 183 11.31 3.74 15.34
N ASN A 184 11.41 3.62 16.67
CA ASN A 184 11.55 2.38 17.40
C ASN A 184 10.68 2.43 18.68
N ARG A 185 10.64 1.33 19.45
CA ARG A 185 9.80 1.26 20.65
C ARG A 185 10.11 2.33 21.69
N GLU A 186 11.33 2.87 21.70
CA GLU A 186 11.81 3.82 22.71
C GLU A 186 11.48 5.27 22.34
N ASN A 187 11.50 5.62 21.04
CA ASN A 187 11.38 7.00 20.58
C ASN A 187 10.00 7.34 19.96
N LEU A 188 9.07 6.40 19.86
CA LEU A 188 7.71 6.66 19.35
C LEU A 188 6.96 7.75 20.13
N SER A 189 7.25 7.89 21.42
CA SER A 189 6.74 8.99 22.25
C SER A 189 7.17 10.36 21.74
N ASP A 190 8.33 10.47 21.12
CA ASP A 190 8.89 11.74 20.64
C ASP A 190 8.11 12.23 19.43
N LEU A 191 7.81 11.32 18.48
CA LEU A 191 6.91 11.63 17.37
C LEU A 191 5.53 12.03 17.87
N LYS A 192 4.96 11.29 18.83
CA LYS A 192 3.66 11.61 19.42
C LYS A 192 3.65 13.00 20.06
N ASN A 193 4.71 13.35 20.78
CA ASN A 193 4.87 14.65 21.43
C ASN A 193 5.07 15.77 20.39
N LEU A 194 5.85 15.53 19.33
CA LEU A 194 6.04 16.46 18.23
C LEU A 194 4.70 16.80 17.55
N LEU A 195 3.92 15.77 17.22
CA LEU A 195 2.60 15.91 16.59
C LEU A 195 1.63 16.67 17.52
N ARG A 196 1.51 16.27 18.80
CA ARG A 196 0.61 16.92 19.77
C ARG A 196 0.91 18.40 20.00
N LYS A 197 2.19 18.77 20.14
CA LYS A 197 2.59 20.16 20.41
C LYS A 197 2.29 21.09 19.25
N ARG A 198 2.40 20.58 18.01
CA ARG A 198 2.40 21.42 16.81
C ARG A 198 1.15 21.28 15.94
N LEU A 199 0.30 20.29 16.21
CA LEU A 199 -0.91 19.96 15.46
C LEU A 199 -2.07 19.78 16.43
N LYS A 200 -2.50 20.88 17.08
CA LYS A 200 -3.63 20.90 18.03
C LYS A 200 -4.94 20.37 17.41
N GLU A 201 -5.09 20.39 16.09
CA GLU A 201 -6.24 19.85 15.37
C GLU A 201 -6.20 18.31 15.19
N LEU A 202 -5.07 17.65 15.44
CA LEU A 202 -4.94 16.19 15.37
C LEU A 202 -5.26 15.48 16.70
N THR A 203 -5.74 16.19 17.73
CA THR A 203 -6.00 15.62 19.07
C THR A 203 -7.09 14.55 19.11
N ASN A 204 -7.92 14.43 18.06
CA ASN A 204 -8.94 13.37 17.94
C ASN A 204 -8.43 12.07 17.29
N TRP A 205 -7.12 11.94 17.03
CA TRP A 205 -6.56 10.72 16.47
C TRP A 205 -6.35 9.68 17.56
N LYS A 206 -7.19 8.63 17.57
CA LYS A 206 -6.83 7.36 18.22
C LYS A 206 -5.68 6.76 17.43
N MET A 207 -4.46 7.04 17.90
CA MET A 207 -3.25 6.44 17.40
C MET A 207 -3.03 5.15 18.19
N PHE A 208 -3.32 4.03 17.53
CA PHE A 208 -3.37 2.66 18.08
C PHE A 208 -4.54 2.43 19.06
#